data_AF-A0A183HI91-F1
#
_entry.id   AF-A0A183HI91-F1
#
_cell.length_a   1.000
_cell.length_b   1.000
_cell.length_c   1.000
_cell.angle_alpha   90.00
_cell.angle_beta   90.00
_cell.angle_gamma   90.00
#
_symmetry.space_group_name_H-M   'P 1'
#
loop_
_entity.id
_entity.type
_entity.pdbx_description
1 polymer ?
#
loop_
_entity_poly.entity_id
_entity_poly.type
_entity_poly.pdbx_seq_one_letter_code
_entity_poly.pdbx_strand_id
1 'polypeptide(L)'
;MNICNFQEDDVPLDVRMKQYDAVLAEGVLKSEWTILAIFPSPMLYAGPTEVQWHARARLAAGVSTYIVGRDPAGIQHPDTGDYLYDPTHGSKVLSMAPGLPNLDVVPFRVAAYDKTKSKMAFFDPSRSDDFMFISGTKMRSYARDGIEPPEGFMAPKAWKVIIEFVNIFCLSYRVFLKSQDYLF
;
A
#
# COMPACT_ATOMS: atom_id res chain seq x y z
N MET A 1 12.89 -15.47 10.85
CA MET A 1 12.50 -14.44 11.84
C MET A 1 11.57 -13.48 11.10
N ASN A 2 10.28 -13.46 11.44
CA ASN A 2 9.33 -12.54 10.78
C ASN A 2 9.60 -11.13 11.30
N ILE A 3 10.19 -10.29 10.46
CA ILE A 3 10.72 -8.98 10.84
C ILE A 3 9.59 -7.99 11.18
N CYS A 4 8.36 -8.24 10.70
CA CYS A 4 7.15 -7.47 10.96
C CYS A 4 5.92 -8.40 10.93
N ASN A 5 4.98 -8.22 11.84
CA ASN A 5 3.66 -8.87 11.75
C ASN A 5 2.73 -8.02 10.86
N PHE A 6 2.17 -8.64 9.83
CA PHE A 6 1.13 -8.10 8.96
C PHE A 6 -0.10 -9.01 9.03
N GLN A 7 -1.26 -8.53 8.59
CA GLN A 7 -2.45 -9.36 8.40
C GLN A 7 -2.19 -10.44 7.34
N GLU A 8 -2.86 -11.59 7.45
CA GLU A 8 -2.63 -12.75 6.56
C GLU A 8 -2.86 -12.47 5.07
N ASP A 9 -3.73 -11.50 4.75
CA ASP A 9 -4.06 -11.12 3.37
C ASP A 9 -3.10 -10.09 2.75
N ASP A 10 -2.12 -9.60 3.52
CA ASP A 10 -1.12 -8.66 3.03
C ASP A 10 0.00 -9.35 2.24
N VAL A 11 0.54 -8.62 1.27
CA VAL A 11 1.66 -9.12 0.46
C VAL A 11 2.90 -9.30 1.37
N PRO A 12 3.53 -10.49 1.38
CA PRO A 12 4.72 -10.76 2.18
C PRO A 12 5.85 -9.76 1.95
N LEU A 13 6.70 -9.58 2.97
CA LEU A 13 7.78 -8.59 2.94
C LEU A 13 8.76 -8.82 1.79
N ASP A 14 9.19 -10.06 1.57
CA ASP A 14 10.14 -10.43 0.52
C ASP A 14 9.61 -10.10 -0.89
N VAL A 15 8.32 -10.30 -1.12
CA VAL A 15 7.64 -9.94 -2.36
C VAL A 15 7.56 -8.42 -2.52
N ARG A 16 7.21 -7.69 -1.46
CA ARG A 16 7.20 -6.22 -1.50
C ARG A 16 8.57 -5.63 -1.78
N MET A 17 9.64 -6.18 -1.20
CA MET A 17 11.00 -5.73 -1.48
C MET A 17 11.36 -5.90 -2.96
N LYS A 18 11.06 -7.07 -3.56
CA LYS A 18 11.23 -7.30 -5.00
C LYS A 18 10.42 -6.31 -5.85
N GLN A 19 9.21 -5.98 -5.41
CA GLN A 19 8.35 -5.01 -6.08
C GLN A 19 8.94 -3.60 -6.02
N TYR A 20 9.46 -3.17 -4.87
CA TYR A 20 10.13 -1.87 -4.72
C TYR A 20 11.42 -1.78 -5.54
N ASP A 21 12.23 -2.83 -5.58
CA ASP A 21 13.42 -2.90 -6.42
C ASP A 21 13.06 -2.75 -7.91
N ALA A 22 11.94 -3.36 -8.35
CA ALA A 22 11.45 -3.20 -9.70
C ALA A 22 10.99 -1.75 -10.00
N VAL A 23 10.31 -1.09 -9.06
CA VAL A 23 9.91 0.33 -9.18
C VAL A 23 11.14 1.25 -9.33
N LEU A 24 12.19 1.00 -8.54
CA LEU A 24 13.46 1.74 -8.63
C LEU A 24 14.18 1.47 -9.95
N ALA A 25 14.21 0.21 -10.40
CA ALA A 25 14.86 -0.19 -11.66
C ALA A 25 14.17 0.37 -12.91
N GLU A 26 12.89 0.75 -12.83
CA GLU A 26 12.17 1.43 -13.91
C GLU A 26 12.24 2.96 -13.83
N GLY A 27 12.92 3.51 -12.82
CA GLY A 27 13.13 4.96 -12.69
C GLY A 27 11.87 5.74 -12.32
N VAL A 28 10.80 5.07 -11.87
CA VAL A 28 9.61 5.73 -11.31
C VAL A 28 10.01 6.54 -10.07
N LEU A 29 10.91 5.96 -9.26
CA LEU A 29 11.66 6.66 -8.23
C LEU A 29 13.14 6.63 -8.62
N LYS A 30 13.84 7.75 -8.46
CA LYS A 30 15.28 7.83 -8.79
C LYS A 30 16.09 7.19 -7.66
N SER A 31 16.85 6.14 -7.99
CA SER A 31 17.70 5.43 -7.04
C SER A 31 18.76 6.32 -6.37
N GLU A 32 19.31 7.29 -7.11
CA GLU A 32 20.30 8.26 -6.62
C GLU A 32 19.82 9.08 -5.40
N TRP A 33 18.50 9.29 -5.29
CA TRP A 33 17.88 10.13 -4.25
C TRP A 33 17.00 9.33 -3.29
N THR A 34 16.98 7.99 -3.42
CA THR A 34 16.06 7.14 -2.67
C THR A 34 16.82 6.12 -1.83
N ILE A 35 16.59 6.14 -0.52
CA ILE A 35 17.05 5.10 0.40
C ILE A 35 15.88 4.17 0.69
N LEU A 36 16.03 2.88 0.33
CA LEU A 36 15.08 1.83 0.66
C LEU A 36 15.52 1.12 1.94
N ALA A 37 14.69 1.14 2.99
CA ALA A 37 14.98 0.52 4.27
C ALA A 37 13.72 -0.13 4.87
N ILE A 38 13.93 -1.16 5.69
CA ILE A 38 12.85 -1.88 6.38
C ILE A 38 12.64 -1.24 7.76
N PHE A 39 11.40 -0.87 8.06
CA PHE A 39 11.00 -0.42 9.39
C PHE A 39 10.56 -1.64 10.23
N PRO A 40 11.29 -2.04 11.29
CA PRO A 40 11.09 -3.32 11.97
C PRO A 40 9.93 -3.33 12.98
N SER A 41 9.08 -2.30 13.00
CA SER A 41 7.90 -2.29 13.87
C SER A 41 6.85 -3.26 13.34
N PRO A 42 6.12 -3.98 14.21
CA PRO A 42 4.87 -4.62 13.81
C PRO A 42 3.86 -3.57 13.36
N MET A 43 2.96 -3.95 12.45
CA MET A 43 1.82 -3.14 12.02
C MET A 43 0.62 -3.46 12.91
N LEU A 44 0.03 -2.43 13.53
CA LEU A 44 -1.12 -2.61 14.45
C LEU A 44 -2.47 -2.33 13.79
N TYR A 45 -2.47 -1.67 12.63
CA TYR A 45 -3.65 -1.17 11.92
C TYR A 45 -4.52 -0.26 12.80
N ALA A 46 -3.87 0.56 13.64
CA ALA A 46 -4.54 1.43 14.62
C ALA A 46 -4.71 2.89 14.16
N GLY A 47 -4.73 3.12 12.84
CA GLY A 47 -5.18 4.36 12.21
C GLY A 47 -4.50 5.64 12.73
N PRO A 48 -5.26 6.68 13.11
CA PRO A 48 -4.72 7.95 13.59
C PRO A 48 -3.81 7.86 14.84
N THR A 49 -3.92 6.79 15.63
CA THR A 49 -3.02 6.57 16.77
C THR A 49 -1.67 6.05 16.28
N GLU A 50 -1.68 5.07 15.38
CA GLU A 50 -0.47 4.44 14.88
C GLU A 50 0.33 5.36 13.92
N VAL A 51 -0.34 6.20 13.14
CA VAL A 51 0.37 7.15 12.24
C VAL A 51 1.29 8.11 13.02
N GLN A 52 0.94 8.44 14.27
CA GLN A 52 1.82 9.24 15.14
C GLN A 52 3.09 8.48 15.51
N TRP A 53 2.99 7.19 15.83
CA TRP A 53 4.15 6.32 16.06
C TRP A 53 5.03 6.24 14.82
N HIS A 54 4.42 6.03 13.65
CA HIS A 54 5.14 5.97 12.39
C HIS A 54 5.92 7.25 12.14
N ALA A 55 5.29 8.42 12.30
CA ALA A 55 5.94 9.71 12.13
C ALA A 55 7.06 9.95 13.15
N ARG A 56 6.82 9.66 14.44
CA ARG A 56 7.81 9.83 15.50
C ARG A 56 9.05 8.97 15.28
N ALA A 57 8.87 7.72 14.83
CA ALA A 57 9.97 6.82 14.52
C ALA A 57 10.83 7.33 13.36
N ARG A 58 10.21 7.91 12.32
CA ARG A 58 10.96 8.50 11.20
C ARG A 58 11.68 9.79 11.60
N LEU A 59 11.05 10.61 12.44
CA LEU A 59 11.73 11.77 13.04
C LEU A 59 12.98 11.34 13.83
N ALA A 60 12.88 10.26 14.61
CA ALA A 60 14.03 9.71 15.34
C ALA A 60 15.12 9.14 14.41
N ALA A 61 14.76 8.71 13.20
CA ALA A 61 15.69 8.29 12.15
C ALA A 61 16.27 9.46 11.34
N GLY A 62 15.98 10.71 11.71
CA GLY A 62 16.52 11.91 11.05
C GLY A 62 15.68 12.44 9.88
N VAL A 63 14.47 11.95 9.68
CA VAL A 63 13.55 12.47 8.65
C VAL A 63 12.92 13.78 9.11
N SER A 64 13.06 14.84 8.33
CA SER A 64 12.47 16.15 8.60
C SER A 64 11.08 16.35 8.00
N THR A 65 10.72 15.58 6.97
CA THR A 65 9.47 15.73 6.21
C THR A 65 8.73 14.40 6.12
N TYR A 66 7.46 14.37 6.53
CA TYR A 66 6.65 13.16 6.58
C TYR A 66 5.43 13.26 5.67
N ILE A 67 5.37 12.36 4.69
CA ILE A 67 4.27 12.27 3.74
C ILE A 67 3.12 11.48 4.39
N VAL A 68 1.92 12.06 4.40
CA VAL A 68 0.71 11.38 4.91
C VAL A 68 -0.42 11.48 3.89
N GLY A 69 -1.03 10.33 3.57
CA GLY A 69 -2.16 10.24 2.65
C GLY A 69 -3.51 10.10 3.35
N ARG A 70 -4.48 9.58 2.61
CA ARG A 70 -5.79 9.18 3.12
C ARG A 70 -5.71 7.86 3.90
N ASP A 71 -6.42 7.79 5.01
CA ASP A 71 -6.57 6.60 5.86
C ASP A 71 -5.24 5.92 6.24
N PRO A 72 -4.26 6.66 6.79
CA PRO A 72 -2.96 6.09 7.12
C PRO A 72 -3.09 5.10 8.28
N ALA A 73 -2.46 3.93 8.14
CA ALA A 73 -2.55 2.81 9.07
C ALA A 73 -3.98 2.33 9.37
N GLY A 74 -4.93 2.65 8.49
CA GLY A 74 -6.31 2.17 8.60
C GLY A 74 -6.50 0.75 8.08
N ILE A 75 -7.64 0.18 8.46
CA ILE A 75 -8.15 -1.11 7.99
C ILE A 75 -9.67 -1.00 7.84
N GLN A 76 -10.25 -1.91 7.06
CA GLN A 76 -11.70 -2.05 7.01
C GLN A 76 -12.21 -2.65 8.33
N HIS A 77 -13.37 -2.19 8.78
CA HIS A 77 -14.07 -2.76 9.92
C HIS A 77 -14.43 -4.22 9.60
N PRO A 78 -14.07 -5.20 10.44
CA PRO A 78 -14.29 -6.62 10.16
C PRO A 78 -15.76 -6.98 9.86
N ASP A 79 -16.68 -6.37 10.61
CA ASP A 79 -18.10 -6.68 10.50
C ASP A 79 -18.84 -5.93 9.38
N THR A 80 -18.50 -4.65 9.13
CA THR A 80 -19.25 -3.79 8.19
C THR A 80 -18.57 -3.65 6.83
N GLY A 81 -17.26 -3.90 6.75
CA GLY A 81 -16.47 -3.65 5.55
C GLY A 81 -16.20 -2.16 5.24
N ASP A 82 -16.77 -1.24 6.03
CA ASP A 82 -16.50 0.19 5.95
C ASP A 82 -15.14 0.55 6.55
N TYR A 83 -14.71 1.81 6.42
CA TYR A 83 -13.48 2.27 7.07
C TYR A 83 -13.62 2.22 8.60
N LEU A 84 -12.65 1.59 9.29
CA LEU A 84 -12.63 1.57 10.75
C LEU A 84 -12.37 2.97 11.34
N TYR A 85 -11.66 3.82 10.59
CA TYR A 85 -11.34 5.19 10.95
C TYR A 85 -11.81 6.15 9.88
N ASP A 86 -12.16 7.38 10.26
CA ASP A 86 -12.40 8.42 9.25
C ASP A 86 -11.11 8.63 8.43
N PRO A 87 -11.18 8.55 7.09
CA PRO A 87 -10.00 8.60 6.23
C PRO A 87 -9.20 9.92 6.30
N THR A 88 -9.75 10.98 6.89
CA THR A 88 -9.10 12.28 7.07
C THR A 88 -8.48 12.45 8.44
N HIS A 89 -8.81 11.60 9.43
CA HIS A 89 -8.34 11.79 10.80
C HIS A 89 -6.84 11.63 10.93
N GLY A 90 -6.22 10.72 10.18
CA GLY A 90 -4.78 10.48 10.31
C GLY A 90 -3.94 11.72 10.03
N SER A 91 -4.22 12.46 8.95
CA SER A 91 -3.50 13.69 8.62
C SER A 91 -3.83 14.83 9.59
N LYS A 92 -5.11 15.02 9.94
CA LYS A 92 -5.55 16.03 10.91
C LYS A 92 -4.91 15.84 12.29
N VAL A 93 -4.93 14.61 12.81
CA VAL A 93 -4.35 14.26 14.10
C VAL A 93 -2.83 14.48 14.07
N LEU A 94 -2.16 14.11 12.98
CA LEU A 94 -0.73 14.29 12.86
C LEU A 94 -0.31 15.78 12.84
N SER A 95 -1.08 16.64 12.17
CA SER A 95 -0.84 18.10 12.16
C SER A 95 -1.00 18.77 13.53
N MET A 96 -1.73 18.14 14.46
CA MET A 96 -1.97 18.68 15.81
C MET A 96 -1.27 17.87 16.92
N ALA A 97 -0.52 16.82 16.56
CA ALA A 97 0.04 15.90 17.53
C ALA A 97 1.17 16.57 18.34
N PRO A 98 1.11 16.54 19.69
CA PRO A 98 2.20 17.02 20.51
C PRO A 98 3.43 16.10 20.37
N GLY A 99 4.63 16.65 20.49
CA GLY A 99 5.86 15.83 20.48
C GLY A 99 6.39 15.45 19.09
N LEU A 100 5.88 16.08 18.03
CA LEU A 100 6.48 16.08 16.68
C LEU A 100 7.07 17.46 16.31
N PRO A 101 7.90 18.10 17.17
CA PRO A 101 8.48 19.39 16.82
C PRO A 101 9.40 19.23 15.60
N ASN A 102 9.37 20.20 14.70
CA ASN A 102 10.21 20.26 13.49
C ASN A 102 9.97 19.14 12.46
N LEU A 103 8.87 18.38 12.56
CA LEU A 103 8.45 17.49 11.50
C LEU A 103 7.49 18.22 10.55
N ASP A 104 7.90 18.43 9.31
CA ASP A 104 7.05 18.99 8.27
C ASP A 104 6.12 17.91 7.72
N VAL A 105 4.84 17.99 8.07
CA VAL A 105 3.82 17.03 7.62
C VAL A 105 3.26 17.49 6.29
N VAL A 106 3.40 16.66 5.25
CA VAL A 106 2.91 16.94 3.89
C VAL A 106 1.68 16.08 3.62
N PRO A 107 0.46 16.63 3.80
CA PRO A 107 -0.77 15.90 3.53
C PRO A 107 -1.05 15.83 2.04
N PHE A 108 -1.37 14.63 1.55
CA PHE A 108 -1.81 14.41 0.18
C PHE A 108 -3.29 14.02 0.14
N ARG A 109 -3.97 14.57 -0.87
CA ARG A 109 -5.32 14.12 -1.25
C ARG A 109 -5.23 12.75 -1.93
N VAL A 110 -6.37 12.08 -2.04
CA VAL A 110 -6.46 10.77 -2.68
C VAL A 110 -5.95 10.85 -4.11
N ALA A 111 -5.03 9.97 -4.48
CA ALA A 111 -4.65 9.76 -5.86
C ALA A 111 -5.42 8.58 -6.44
N ALA A 112 -5.92 8.73 -7.66
CA ALA A 112 -6.64 7.72 -8.40
C ALA A 112 -6.18 7.73 -9.87
N TYR A 113 -6.49 6.67 -10.60
CA TYR A 113 -6.14 6.58 -12.01
C TYR A 113 -7.09 7.47 -12.83
N ASP A 114 -6.56 8.49 -13.48
CA ASP A 114 -7.32 9.40 -14.35
C ASP A 114 -7.39 8.80 -15.76
N LYS A 115 -8.56 8.31 -16.16
CA LYS A 115 -8.78 7.66 -17.46
C LYS A 115 -8.54 8.60 -18.64
N THR A 116 -8.71 9.91 -18.44
CA THR A 116 -8.54 10.91 -19.52
C THR A 116 -7.08 11.20 -19.82
N LYS A 117 -6.19 11.00 -18.84
CA LYS A 117 -4.75 11.30 -18.92
C LYS A 117 -3.87 10.07 -18.91
N SER A 118 -4.47 8.88 -18.76
CA SER A 118 -3.81 7.59 -18.62
C SER A 118 -2.68 7.59 -17.60
N LYS A 119 -2.92 8.20 -16.43
CA LYS A 119 -1.93 8.29 -15.34
C LYS A 119 -2.57 8.51 -13.99
N MET A 120 -1.81 8.28 -12.93
CA MET A 120 -2.20 8.64 -11.57
C MET A 120 -2.28 10.16 -11.40
N ALA A 121 -3.39 10.64 -10.85
CA ALA A 121 -3.62 12.06 -10.53
C ALA A 121 -4.42 12.20 -9.24
N PHE A 122 -4.40 13.40 -8.64
CA PHE A 122 -5.27 13.69 -7.50
C PHE A 122 -6.74 13.64 -7.92
N PHE A 123 -7.54 12.93 -7.12
CA PHE A 123 -8.97 12.80 -7.31
C PHE A 123 -9.65 14.17 -7.24
N ASP A 124 -10.56 14.39 -8.18
CA ASP A 124 -11.35 15.60 -8.31
C ASP A 124 -12.84 15.24 -8.32
N PRO A 125 -13.60 15.58 -7.26
CA PRO A 125 -15.00 15.22 -7.13
C PRO A 125 -15.89 15.75 -8.26
N SER A 126 -15.55 16.86 -8.92
CA SER A 126 -16.38 17.41 -10.00
C SER A 126 -16.36 16.57 -11.27
N ARG A 127 -15.38 15.67 -11.39
CA ARG A 127 -15.21 14.74 -12.52
C ARG A 127 -14.99 13.32 -12.02
N SER A 128 -15.74 12.91 -11.00
CA SER A 128 -15.59 11.61 -10.34
C SER A 128 -15.58 10.43 -11.32
N ASP A 129 -16.39 10.51 -12.37
CA ASP A 129 -16.54 9.45 -13.37
C ASP A 129 -15.28 9.24 -14.24
N ASP A 130 -14.38 10.22 -14.31
CA ASP A 130 -13.10 10.12 -15.03
C ASP A 130 -12.06 9.31 -14.25
N PHE A 131 -12.27 9.11 -12.95
CA PHE A 131 -11.31 8.43 -12.09
C PHE A 131 -11.69 6.98 -11.85
N MET A 132 -10.66 6.13 -11.81
CA MET A 132 -10.78 4.73 -11.43
C MET A 132 -9.99 4.48 -10.14
N PHE A 133 -10.69 3.96 -9.13
CA PHE A 133 -10.08 3.44 -7.92
C PHE A 133 -9.77 1.95 -8.10
N ILE A 134 -8.51 1.58 -7.90
CA ILE A 134 -8.05 0.19 -7.98
C ILE A 134 -7.60 -0.22 -6.58
N SER A 135 -8.45 -0.97 -5.88
CA SER A 135 -8.17 -1.50 -4.54
C SER A 135 -7.26 -2.73 -4.59
N GLY A 136 -6.69 -3.13 -3.45
CA GLY A 136 -5.93 -4.38 -3.33
C GLY A 136 -6.71 -5.61 -3.78
N THR A 137 -8.01 -5.69 -3.43
CA THR A 137 -8.91 -6.76 -3.90
C THR A 137 -9.04 -6.76 -5.41
N LYS A 138 -9.16 -5.59 -6.04
CA LYS A 138 -9.24 -5.48 -7.51
C LYS A 138 -7.91 -5.84 -8.18
N MET A 139 -6.77 -5.44 -7.60
CA MET A 139 -5.44 -5.86 -8.07
C MET A 139 -5.27 -7.38 -8.01
N ARG A 140 -5.73 -8.03 -6.93
CA ARG A 140 -5.71 -9.50 -6.81
C ARG A 140 -6.57 -10.18 -7.87
N SER A 141 -7.75 -9.62 -8.17
CA SER A 141 -8.60 -10.12 -9.27
C SER A 141 -7.87 -10.01 -10.60
N TYR A 142 -7.31 -8.84 -10.91
CA TYR A 142 -6.54 -8.62 -12.15
C TYR A 142 -5.39 -9.62 -12.30
N ALA A 143 -4.60 -9.80 -11.25
CA ALA A 143 -3.50 -10.76 -11.26
C ALA A 143 -3.97 -12.21 -11.43
N ARG A 144 -5.09 -12.60 -10.82
CA ARG A 144 -5.68 -13.94 -10.93
C ARG A 144 -6.25 -14.21 -12.33
N ASP A 145 -6.90 -13.21 -12.91
CA ASP A 145 -7.58 -13.31 -14.20
C ASP A 145 -6.61 -13.09 -15.39
N GLY A 146 -5.34 -12.81 -15.11
CA GLY A 146 -4.32 -12.51 -16.12
C GLY A 146 -4.55 -11.16 -16.82
N ILE A 147 -5.29 -10.25 -16.18
CA ILE A 147 -5.61 -8.93 -16.70
C ILE A 147 -4.53 -7.94 -16.24
N GLU A 148 -3.99 -7.15 -17.15
CA GLU A 148 -3.08 -6.06 -16.81
C GLU A 148 -3.85 -4.82 -16.32
N PRO A 149 -3.36 -4.11 -15.29
CA PRO A 149 -3.93 -2.84 -14.89
C PRO A 149 -3.73 -1.81 -16.01
N PRO A 150 -4.52 -0.71 -16.00
CA PRO A 150 -4.36 0.36 -16.97
C PRO A 150 -2.92 0.89 -17.03
N GLU A 151 -2.45 1.19 -18.23
CA GLU A 151 -1.11 1.76 -18.47
C GLU A 151 -0.90 3.01 -17.61
N GLY A 152 0.24 3.11 -16.91
CA GLY A 152 0.53 4.24 -16.03
C GLY A 152 -0.04 4.13 -14.61
N PHE A 153 -0.74 3.03 -14.27
CA PHE A 153 -1.11 2.73 -12.88
C PHE A 153 0.09 2.24 -12.05
N MET A 154 0.87 1.30 -12.60
CA MET A 154 2.04 0.72 -11.94
C MET A 154 3.13 0.44 -12.99
N ALA A 155 4.39 0.46 -12.55
CA ALA A 155 5.54 0.10 -13.37
C ALA A 155 5.40 -1.37 -13.85
N PRO A 156 5.56 -1.67 -15.15
CA PRO A 156 5.36 -3.01 -15.71
C PRO A 156 6.17 -4.13 -15.04
N LYS A 157 7.45 -3.92 -14.69
CA LYS A 157 8.26 -4.90 -13.96
C LYS A 157 7.74 -5.10 -12.54
N ALA A 158 7.30 -4.02 -11.89
CA ALA A 158 6.70 -4.11 -10.56
C ALA A 158 5.38 -4.90 -10.57
N TRP A 159 4.57 -4.74 -11.62
CA TRP A 159 3.35 -5.53 -11.82
C TRP A 159 3.65 -7.02 -12.04
N LYS A 160 4.71 -7.36 -12.80
CA LYS A 160 5.14 -8.76 -13.00
C LYS A 160 5.47 -9.47 -11.70
N VAL A 161 6.13 -8.79 -10.75
CA VAL A 161 6.41 -9.36 -9.42
C VAL A 161 5.12 -9.74 -8.68
N ILE A 162 4.08 -8.90 -8.80
CA ILE A 162 2.76 -9.18 -8.19
C ILE A 162 2.08 -10.38 -8.87
N ILE A 163 2.11 -10.47 -10.20
CA ILE A 163 1.58 -11.63 -10.93
C ILE A 163 2.29 -12.93 -10.52
N GLU A 164 3.62 -12.91 -10.48
CA GLU A 164 4.41 -14.08 -10.06
C GLU A 164 4.03 -14.54 -8.65
N PHE A 165 3.88 -13.60 -7.72
CA PHE A 165 3.41 -13.91 -6.37
C PHE A 165 2.02 -14.53 -6.36
N VAL A 166 1.04 -13.91 -7.04
CA VAL A 166 -0.34 -14.42 -7.08
C VAL A 166 -0.41 -15.78 -7.74
N ASN A 167 0.37 -16.03 -8.79
CA ASN A 167 0.44 -17.34 -9.44
C ASN A 167 1.02 -18.40 -8.52
N ILE A 168 2.12 -18.12 -7.82
CA ILE A 168 2.72 -19.06 -6.86
C ILE A 168 1.76 -19.32 -5.69
N PHE A 169 1.13 -18.27 -5.15
CA PHE A 169 0.16 -18.39 -4.06
C PHE A 169 -1.06 -19.21 -4.48
N CYS A 170 -1.70 -18.88 -5.60
CA CYS A 170 -2.83 -19.66 -6.13
C CYS A 170 -2.44 -21.09 -6.50
N LEU A 171 -1.22 -21.34 -7.01
CA LEU A 171 -0.74 -22.70 -7.27
C LEU A 171 -0.51 -23.47 -5.97
N SER A 172 0.04 -22.84 -4.93
CA SER A 172 0.20 -23.45 -3.60
C SER A 172 -1.16 -23.84 -3.00
N TYR A 173 -2.17 -22.97 -3.11
CA TYR A 173 -3.54 -23.29 -2.68
C TYR A 173 -4.24 -24.31 -3.60
N ARG A 174 -3.94 -24.32 -4.90
CA ARG A 174 -4.49 -25.32 -5.84
C ARG A 174 -3.89 -26.70 -5.63
N VAL A 175 -2.62 -26.78 -5.21
CA VAL A 175 -1.97 -28.03 -4.76
C VAL A 175 -2.52 -28.44 -3.40
N PHE A 176 -2.74 -27.50 -2.48
CA PHE A 176 -3.33 -27.78 -1.16
C PHE A 176 -4.78 -28.30 -1.26
N LEU A 177 -5.63 -27.67 -2.09
CA LEU A 177 -6.99 -28.14 -2.35
C LEU A 177 -7.00 -29.50 -3.06
N LYS A 178 -6.12 -29.72 -4.05
CA LYS A 178 -5.96 -31.05 -4.65
C LYS A 178 -5.46 -32.11 -3.67
N SER A 179 -4.73 -31.75 -2.62
CA SER A 179 -4.27 -32.71 -1.60
C SER A 179 -5.33 -33.05 -0.55
N GLN A 180 -6.37 -32.24 -0.39
CA GLN A 180 -7.53 -32.57 0.46
C GLN A 180 -8.59 -33.39 -0.26
N ASP A 181 -8.58 -33.44 -1.60
CA ASP A 181 -9.43 -34.33 -2.40
C ASP A 181 -8.90 -35.78 -2.49
N TYR A 182 -7.76 -36.09 -1.84
CA TYR A 182 -7.14 -37.43 -1.79
C TYR A 182 -6.95 -37.99 -0.36
N LEU A 183 -7.74 -37.54 0.61
CA LEU A 183 -7.89 -38.22 1.88
C LEU A 183 -9.39 -38.31 2.21
N PHE A 184 -9.86 -39.56 2.32
CA PHE A 184 -11.18 -39.95 2.83
C PHE A 184 -11.46 -39.39 4.22
#